data_AF-A0AAE0I226-F1
#
_entry.id   AF-A0AAE0I226-F1
#
_cell.length_a   1.000
_cell.length_b   1.000
_cell.length_c   1.000
_cell.angle_alpha   90.00
_cell.angle_beta   90.00
_cell.angle_gamma   90.00
#
_symmetry.space_group_name_H-M   'P 1'
#
loop_
_entity.id
_entity.type
_entity.pdbx_description
1 polymer ?
#
loop_
_entity_poly.entity_id
_entity_poly.type
_entity_poly.pdbx_seq_one_letter_code
_entity_poly.pdbx_strand_id
1 'polypeptide(L)'
;MHLSAPFLALLLVFLSEAIALPSSLANHLRPREIIPSPDLTCGVRPGGTYSCPSHAPCCSVSGYCGAGDSYCLTSLGCQTKYAAPAGVASCYAPVDGVTVTPDNMCGTTGAGVYGYRCPSTGLNCCSGL
;
A
#
# COMPACT_ATOMS: atom_id res chain seq x y z
N MET A 1 -58.68 36.39 8.23
CA MET A 1 -57.57 36.17 7.28
C MET A 1 -57.26 34.68 7.29
N HIS A 2 -58.02 33.93 6.49
CA HIS A 2 -57.88 32.47 6.38
C HIS A 2 -56.90 32.20 5.25
N LEU A 3 -55.69 31.74 5.57
CA LEU A 3 -54.75 31.26 4.56
C LEU A 3 -55.34 30.00 3.94
N SER A 4 -55.62 30.06 2.64
CA SER A 4 -56.19 28.96 1.90
C SER A 4 -55.15 27.86 1.69
N ALA A 5 -55.61 26.61 1.73
CA ALA A 5 -54.83 25.38 1.57
C ALA A 5 -53.81 25.33 0.40
N PRO A 6 -53.99 25.99 -0.76
CA PRO A 6 -52.97 25.92 -1.83
C PRO A 6 -51.65 26.61 -1.48
N PHE A 7 -51.63 27.56 -0.52
CA PHE A 7 -50.39 28.24 -0.14
C PHE A 7 -49.48 27.39 0.75
N LEU A 8 -50.03 26.48 1.55
CA LEU A 8 -49.24 25.56 2.37
C LEU A 8 -48.61 24.44 1.52
N ALA A 9 -49.30 24.03 0.45
CA ALA A 9 -48.80 23.02 -0.49
C ALA A 9 -47.60 23.53 -1.31
N LEU A 10 -47.58 24.80 -1.68
CA LEU A 10 -46.46 25.39 -2.42
C LEU A 10 -45.16 25.41 -1.58
N LEU A 11 -45.27 25.68 -0.27
CA LEU A 11 -44.12 25.76 0.63
C LEU A 11 -43.40 24.41 0.81
N LEU A 12 -44.13 23.29 0.73
CA LEU A 12 -43.58 21.93 0.88
C LEU A 12 -42.83 21.43 -0.36
N VAL A 13 -43.14 21.97 -1.55
CA VAL A 13 -42.42 21.61 -2.80
C VAL A 13 -40.99 22.17 -2.78
N PHE A 14 -40.75 23.32 -2.13
CA PHE A 14 -39.43 23.95 -2.06
C PHE A 14 -38.46 23.33 -1.04
N LEU A 15 -38.94 22.49 -0.10
CA LEU A 15 -38.07 21.78 0.85
C LEU A 15 -37.57 20.41 0.33
N SER A 16 -38.02 19.98 -0.85
CA SER A 16 -37.67 18.67 -1.44
C SER A 16 -36.56 18.72 -2.49
N GLU A 17 -35.96 19.89 -2.76
CA GLU A 17 -34.70 19.95 -3.51
C GLU A 17 -33.56 19.47 -2.60
N ALA A 18 -33.53 18.15 -2.38
CA ALA A 18 -32.32 17.47 -1.96
C ALA A 18 -31.26 17.79 -3.01
N ILE A 19 -30.24 18.55 -2.59
CA ILE A 19 -29.08 18.92 -3.38
C ILE A 19 -28.38 17.61 -3.76
N ALA A 20 -28.75 17.02 -4.89
CA ALA A 20 -28.03 15.88 -5.45
C ALA A 20 -26.64 16.40 -5.83
N LEU A 21 -25.60 15.95 -5.11
CA LEU A 21 -24.23 16.26 -5.50
C LEU A 21 -24.02 15.81 -6.95
N PRO A 22 -23.40 16.63 -7.81
CA PRO A 22 -23.14 16.25 -9.18
C PRO A 22 -22.23 15.02 -9.19
N SER A 23 -22.68 13.95 -9.86
CA SER A 23 -21.99 12.65 -9.99
C SER A 23 -20.55 12.75 -10.51
N SER A 24 -20.19 13.89 -11.10
CA SER A 24 -18.84 14.21 -11.55
C SER A 24 -17.82 14.34 -10.40
N LEU A 25 -18.22 14.90 -9.24
CA LEU A 25 -17.31 15.04 -8.09
C LEU A 25 -17.06 13.70 -7.38
N ALA A 26 -18.00 12.76 -7.47
CA ALA A 26 -17.86 11.41 -6.93
C ALA A 26 -16.80 10.57 -7.67
N ASN A 27 -16.53 10.86 -8.95
CA ASN A 27 -15.52 10.15 -9.73
C ASN A 27 -14.08 10.58 -9.43
N HIS A 28 -13.87 11.79 -8.91
CA HIS A 28 -12.53 12.29 -8.61
C HIS A 28 -11.98 11.81 -7.25
N LEU A 29 -12.86 11.23 -6.42
CA LEU A 29 -12.54 10.62 -5.13
C LEU A 29 -12.44 9.09 -5.19
N ARG A 30 -12.60 8.47 -6.36
CA ARG A 30 -12.34 7.04 -6.52
C ARG A 30 -10.82 6.85 -6.54
N PRO A 31 -10.23 6.13 -5.57
CA PRO A 31 -8.83 5.72 -5.69
C PRO A 31 -8.67 5.03 -7.05
N ARG A 32 -7.62 5.38 -7.80
CA ARG A 32 -7.23 4.67 -9.02
C ARG A 32 -7.27 3.18 -8.67
N GLU A 33 -8.17 2.43 -9.31
CA GLU A 33 -8.52 1.08 -8.89
C GLU A 33 -7.28 0.17 -8.96
N ILE A 34 -6.71 -0.14 -7.80
CA ILE A 34 -5.63 -1.13 -7.70
C ILE A 34 -6.32 -2.47 -7.45
N ILE A 35 -6.24 -3.35 -8.43
CA ILE A 35 -6.96 -4.62 -8.43
C ILE A 35 -6.15 -5.64 -7.62
N PRO A 36 -6.77 -6.43 -6.71
CA PRO A 36 -6.07 -7.53 -6.08
C PRO A 36 -5.50 -8.50 -7.12
N SER A 37 -4.24 -8.86 -6.96
CA SER A 37 -3.53 -9.75 -7.87
C SER A 37 -4.21 -11.13 -7.96
N PRO A 38 -4.53 -11.62 -9.18
CA PRO A 38 -5.09 -12.96 -9.37
C PRO A 38 -4.03 -14.07 -9.34
N ASP A 39 -2.74 -13.75 -9.52
CA ASP A 39 -1.66 -14.71 -9.77
C ASP A 39 -0.39 -14.42 -8.95
N LEU A 40 -0.52 -13.62 -7.89
CA LEU A 40 0.58 -13.14 -7.05
C LEU A 40 1.59 -12.24 -7.78
N THR A 41 1.25 -11.68 -8.94
CA THR A 41 2.00 -10.59 -9.55
C THR A 41 1.43 -9.22 -9.16
N CYS A 42 2.30 -8.25 -8.89
CA CYS A 42 1.93 -6.90 -8.45
C CYS A 42 2.66 -5.83 -9.27
N GLY A 43 2.26 -4.57 -9.07
CA GLY A 43 2.81 -3.43 -9.77
C GLY A 43 2.09 -3.10 -11.07
N VAL A 44 2.73 -2.30 -11.92
CA VAL A 44 2.22 -1.95 -13.25
C VAL A 44 2.63 -3.04 -14.23
N ARG A 45 1.65 -3.67 -14.88
CA ARG A 45 1.83 -4.80 -15.80
C ARG A 45 0.90 -4.66 -17.00
N PRO A 46 1.13 -5.41 -18.09
CA PRO A 46 0.12 -5.57 -19.13
C PRO A 46 -1.20 -6.03 -18.49
N GLY A 47 -2.30 -5.34 -18.79
CA GLY A 47 -3.62 -5.65 -18.23
C GLY A 47 -4.02 -4.86 -16.98
N GLY A 48 -3.10 -4.15 -16.30
CA GLY A 48 -3.52 -3.28 -15.20
C GLY A 48 -2.45 -2.93 -14.17
N THR A 49 -2.93 -2.42 -13.03
CA THR A 49 -2.13 -2.18 -11.83
C THR A 49 -2.65 -3.07 -10.72
N TYR A 50 -1.79 -3.94 -10.20
CA TYR A 50 -2.18 -4.98 -9.26
C TYR A 50 -1.57 -4.75 -7.88
N SER A 51 -2.38 -4.90 -6.83
CA SER A 51 -1.95 -4.96 -5.43
C SER A 51 -1.84 -6.41 -4.97
N CYS A 52 -1.15 -6.61 -3.87
CA CYS A 52 -1.06 -7.92 -3.26
C CYS A 52 -2.28 -8.30 -2.41
N PRO A 53 -2.54 -9.61 -2.21
CA PRO A 53 -3.52 -10.08 -1.25
C PRO A 53 -2.98 -10.05 0.18
N SER A 54 -3.86 -10.10 1.18
CA SER A 54 -3.49 -9.97 2.60
C SER A 54 -2.54 -11.05 3.13
N HIS A 55 -2.59 -12.28 2.59
CA HIS A 55 -1.72 -13.38 3.00
C HIS A 55 -0.30 -13.29 2.40
N ALA A 56 -0.09 -12.42 1.42
CA ALA A 56 1.19 -12.18 0.76
C ALA A 56 1.38 -10.66 0.58
N PRO A 57 1.42 -9.88 1.67
CA PRO A 57 1.03 -8.48 1.67
C PRO A 57 2.02 -7.52 1.00
N CYS A 58 3.23 -7.97 0.69
CA CYS A 58 4.30 -7.12 0.18
C CYS A 58 4.52 -7.37 -1.31
N CYS A 59 4.66 -6.29 -2.08
CA CYS A 59 5.06 -6.35 -3.48
C CYS A 59 6.58 -6.17 -3.60
N SER A 60 7.32 -7.20 -3.96
CA SER A 60 8.78 -7.12 -4.13
C SER A 60 9.18 -6.22 -5.30
N VAL A 61 10.46 -5.85 -5.39
CA VAL A 61 11.01 -5.14 -6.57
C VAL A 61 10.86 -5.94 -7.87
N SER A 62 10.85 -7.28 -7.79
CA SER A 62 10.59 -8.16 -8.93
C SER A 62 9.11 -8.23 -9.33
N GLY A 63 8.24 -7.51 -8.60
CA GLY A 63 6.82 -7.39 -8.84
C GLY A 63 6.04 -8.64 -8.44
N TYR A 64 6.49 -9.38 -7.43
CA TYR A 64 5.76 -10.53 -6.91
C TYR A 64 5.28 -10.27 -5.49
N CYS A 65 4.10 -10.78 -5.19
CA CYS A 65 3.52 -10.76 -3.86
C CYS A 65 4.13 -11.83 -2.98
N GLY A 66 4.42 -11.47 -1.74
CA GLY A 66 4.94 -12.40 -0.76
C GLY A 66 4.97 -11.81 0.65
N ALA A 67 5.55 -12.58 1.56
CA ALA A 67 5.77 -12.21 2.94
C ALA A 67 7.24 -12.44 3.32
N GLY A 68 7.69 -11.78 4.38
CA GLY A 68 9.07 -11.87 4.86
C GLY A 68 10.04 -10.95 4.13
N ASP A 69 11.28 -10.98 4.59
CA ASP A 69 12.28 -9.95 4.30
C ASP A 69 12.54 -9.74 2.81
N SER A 70 12.62 -10.81 2.02
CA SER A 70 12.87 -10.75 0.57
C SER A 70 11.78 -10.02 -0.23
N TYR A 71 10.58 -9.90 0.33
CA TYR A 71 9.45 -9.20 -0.29
C TYR A 71 9.19 -7.85 0.37
N CYS A 72 9.33 -7.79 1.70
CA CYS A 72 8.83 -6.70 2.52
C CYS A 72 9.88 -5.65 2.89
N LEU A 73 11.17 -5.95 2.78
CA LEU A 73 12.20 -4.97 3.11
C LEU A 73 12.24 -3.83 2.08
N THR A 74 12.15 -2.59 2.56
CA THR A 74 12.28 -1.40 1.72
C THR A 74 13.67 -1.28 1.12
N SER A 75 14.71 -1.73 1.82
CA SER A 75 16.09 -1.84 1.31
C SER A 75 16.25 -2.86 0.18
N LEU A 76 15.33 -3.83 0.07
CA LEU A 76 15.25 -4.78 -1.05
C LEU A 76 14.22 -4.35 -2.11
N GLY A 77 13.71 -3.13 -2.02
CA GLY A 77 12.85 -2.52 -3.03
C GLY A 77 11.37 -2.91 -2.93
N CYS A 78 10.87 -3.22 -1.74
CA CYS A 78 9.43 -3.39 -1.52
C CYS A 78 8.63 -2.16 -2.01
N GLN A 79 7.60 -2.40 -2.80
CA GLN A 79 6.80 -1.39 -3.48
C GLN A 79 5.49 -1.10 -2.71
N THR A 80 5.54 -0.21 -1.71
CA THR A 80 4.40 0.11 -0.82
C THR A 80 3.09 0.44 -1.55
N LYS A 81 3.17 1.10 -2.72
CA LYS A 81 1.99 1.45 -3.53
C LYS A 81 1.16 0.22 -3.95
N TYR A 82 1.79 -0.94 -4.06
CA TYR A 82 1.17 -2.18 -4.52
C TYR A 82 1.06 -3.23 -3.39
N ALA A 83 1.32 -2.83 -2.14
CA ALA A 83 1.16 -3.66 -0.97
C ALA A 83 -0.32 -3.81 -0.54
N ALA A 84 -0.58 -4.71 0.40
CA ALA A 84 -1.93 -5.06 0.87
C ALA A 84 -2.22 -4.53 2.29
N PRO A 85 -3.38 -3.91 2.55
CA PRO A 85 -4.36 -3.46 1.56
C PRO A 85 -3.81 -2.30 0.71
N ALA A 86 -4.35 -2.12 -0.51
CA ALA A 86 -3.84 -1.18 -1.49
C ALA A 86 -3.60 0.23 -0.89
N GLY A 87 -2.35 0.70 -0.95
CA GLY A 87 -1.95 2.00 -0.41
C GLY A 87 -1.61 2.02 1.09
N VAL A 88 -1.59 0.89 1.78
CA VAL A 88 -1.09 0.74 3.16
C VAL A 88 0.35 0.25 3.17
N ALA A 89 1.16 0.77 4.10
CA ALA A 89 2.55 0.39 4.27
C ALA A 89 2.68 -1.00 4.92
N SER A 90 2.75 -2.04 4.09
CA SER A 90 3.13 -3.40 4.51
C SER A 90 4.63 -3.67 4.38
N CYS A 91 5.33 -2.80 3.64
CA CYS A 91 6.79 -2.78 3.58
C CYS A 91 7.38 -2.22 4.88
N TYR A 92 8.55 -2.71 5.30
CA TYR A 92 9.27 -2.22 6.48
C TYR A 92 10.76 -2.03 6.19
N ALA A 93 11.39 -1.10 6.91
CA ALA A 93 12.84 -0.92 6.85
C ALA A 93 13.55 -2.01 7.67
N PRO A 94 14.80 -2.35 7.34
CA PRO A 94 15.66 -3.11 8.24
C PRO A 94 15.77 -2.42 9.60
N VAL A 95 15.74 -3.22 10.66
CA VAL A 95 15.94 -2.75 12.03
C VAL A 95 17.39 -3.02 12.42
N ASP A 96 18.09 -1.96 12.86
CA ASP A 96 19.50 -2.03 13.23
C ASP A 96 19.75 -3.08 14.32
N GLY A 97 20.72 -3.97 14.08
CA GLY A 97 21.04 -5.12 14.93
C GLY A 97 19.98 -6.23 14.96
N VAL A 98 18.83 -6.06 14.30
CA VAL A 98 17.68 -6.98 14.40
C VAL A 98 17.39 -7.70 13.09
N THR A 99 17.43 -7.03 11.95
CA THR A 99 17.18 -7.70 10.66
C THR A 99 18.43 -8.44 10.20
N VAL A 100 18.28 -9.69 9.75
CA VAL A 100 19.41 -10.49 9.25
C VAL A 100 19.80 -10.02 7.86
N THR A 101 21.10 -9.91 7.59
CA THR A 101 21.63 -9.51 6.28
C THR A 101 21.18 -10.48 5.18
N PRO A 102 20.62 -9.98 4.06
CA PRO A 102 20.28 -10.80 2.90
C PRO A 102 21.49 -11.06 1.98
N ASP A 103 22.57 -10.29 2.11
CA ASP A 103 23.69 -10.23 1.16
C ASP A 103 25.08 -10.36 1.82
N ASN A 104 25.12 -10.76 3.08
CA ASN A 104 26.32 -10.80 3.93
C ASN A 104 26.98 -9.43 4.18
N MET A 105 26.33 -8.32 3.85
CA MET A 105 26.73 -6.98 4.26
C MET A 105 25.93 -6.56 5.50
N CYS A 106 26.63 -6.15 6.55
CA CYS A 106 26.01 -5.92 7.86
C CYS A 106 26.61 -4.69 8.55
N GLY A 107 25.91 -4.18 9.55
CA GLY A 107 26.24 -2.93 10.23
C GLY A 107 25.83 -1.70 9.43
N THR A 108 26.34 -0.56 9.87
CA THR A 108 26.06 0.78 9.32
C THR A 108 27.31 1.45 8.74
N THR A 109 28.43 0.71 8.64
CA THR A 109 29.71 1.18 8.12
C THR A 109 30.26 0.24 7.04
N GLY A 110 31.14 0.79 6.19
CA GLY A 110 31.78 0.02 5.12
C GLY A 110 30.76 -0.46 4.06
N ALA A 111 30.75 -1.77 3.80
CA ALA A 111 29.80 -2.39 2.87
C ALA A 111 28.37 -2.46 3.42
N GLY A 112 28.18 -2.43 4.75
CA GLY A 112 26.86 -2.40 5.38
C GLY A 112 26.36 -0.97 5.58
N VAL A 113 25.14 -0.67 5.10
CA VAL A 113 24.53 0.67 5.25
C VAL A 113 23.14 0.65 5.89
N TYR A 114 22.59 -0.55 6.11
CA TYR A 114 21.21 -0.72 6.58
C TYR A 114 21.09 -1.24 8.02
N GLY A 115 22.20 -1.40 8.74
CA GLY A 115 22.18 -1.89 10.13
C GLY A 115 21.87 -3.38 10.26
N TYR A 116 21.96 -4.16 9.17
CA TYR A 116 21.72 -5.59 9.24
C TYR A 116 22.69 -6.26 10.22
N ARG A 117 22.26 -7.35 10.85
CA ARG A 117 23.13 -8.23 11.63
C ARG A 117 23.46 -9.52 10.86
N CYS A 118 24.52 -10.17 11.31
CA CYS A 118 24.82 -11.56 10.98
C CYS A 118 23.71 -12.54 11.41
N PRO A 119 23.49 -13.64 10.66
CA PRO A 119 22.82 -14.82 11.22
C PRO A 119 23.64 -15.44 12.35
N SER A 120 22.97 -16.15 13.27
CA SER A 120 23.61 -16.81 14.41
C SER A 120 24.49 -18.01 14.03
N THR A 121 24.40 -18.47 12.78
CA THR A 121 25.20 -19.57 12.22
C THR A 121 25.84 -19.09 10.90
N GLY A 122 27.16 -19.27 10.77
CA GLY A 122 27.94 -18.81 9.62
C GLY A 122 28.97 -17.76 10.01
N LEU A 123 30.15 -18.20 10.45
CA LEU A 123 31.24 -17.38 11.02
C LEU A 123 31.90 -16.36 10.05
N ASN A 124 31.38 -16.23 8.82
CA ASN A 124 31.94 -15.39 7.76
C ASN A 124 30.89 -14.43 7.16
N CYS A 125 29.98 -13.90 7.98
CA CYS A 125 29.03 -12.86 7.57
C CYS A 125 29.54 -11.49 8.01
N CYS A 126 29.10 -10.44 7.32
CA CYS A 126 29.67 -9.10 7.33
C CYS A 126 31.02 -9.08 6.62
N SER A 127 31.02 -8.60 5.37
CA SER A 127 32.26 -8.23 4.66
C SER A 127 33.12 -7.41 5.63
N GLY A 128 34.23 -7.98 6.10
CA GLY A 128 35.09 -7.37 7.11
C GLY A 128 35.49 -5.97 6.65
N LEU A 129 35.44 -5.02 7.60
CA LEU A 129 35.82 -3.62 7.47
C LEU A 129 37.07 -3.39 6.60
#